data_AF-A0A9R0NW81-F1
#
_entry.id   AF-A0A9R0NW81-F1
#
_cell.length_a   1.000
_cell.length_b   1.000
_cell.length_c   1.000
_cell.angle_alpha   90.00
_cell.angle_beta   90.00
_cell.angle_gamma   90.00
#
_symmetry.space_group_name_H-M   'P 1'
#
loop_
_entity.id
_entity.type
_entity.pdbx_description
1 polymer ?
#
loop_
_entity_poly.entity_id
_entity_poly.type
_entity_poly.pdbx_seq_one_letter_code
_entity_poly.pdbx_strand_id
1 'polypeptide(L)' 'MWIDSVPQPCPRCARSTVLATLRWRRQWVHVGTWRPECERAAAPAVPGGALAGAHR' A
#
# COMPACT_ATOMS: atom_id res chain seq x y z
N MET A 1 -17.74 -1.88 10.71
CA MET A 1 -16.52 -1.10 10.42
C MET A 1 -16.99 0.31 10.16
N TRP A 2 -16.39 1.30 10.82
CA TRP A 2 -16.80 2.69 10.73
C TRP A 2 -15.62 3.55 10.30
N ILE A 3 -15.89 4.57 9.49
CA ILE A 3 -14.91 5.59 9.11
C ILE A 3 -15.15 6.78 10.04
N ASP A 4 -14.14 7.13 10.83
CA ASP A 4 -14.24 8.15 11.87
C ASP A 4 -13.64 9.50 11.45
N SER A 5 -13.01 9.57 10.27
CA SER A 5 -12.40 10.80 9.75
C SER A 5 -12.69 11.03 8.28
N VAL A 6 -12.64 12.30 7.86
CA VAL A 6 -12.45 12.64 6.44
C VAL A 6 -11.09 12.12 5.95
N PRO A 7 -10.92 11.90 4.63
CA PRO A 7 -9.63 11.52 4.07
C PRO A 7 -8.55 12.57 4.36
N GLN A 8 -7.39 12.10 4.82
CA GLN A 8 -6.21 12.91 5.13
C GLN A 8 -4.99 12.39 4.36
N PRO A 9 -3.99 13.23 4.04
CA PRO A 9 -2.77 12.76 3.39
C PRO A 9 -1.90 11.96 4.36
N CYS A 10 -1.45 10.78 3.94
CA CYS A 10 -0.49 9.98 4.68
C CYS A 10 0.86 10.70 4.76
N PRO A 11 1.47 10.87 5.95
CA PRO A 11 2.73 11.61 6.09
C PRO A 11 3.94 10.92 5.43
N ARG A 12 3.80 9.64 5.04
CA ARG A 12 4.89 8.86 4.42
C ARG A 12 4.82 8.79 2.90
N CYS A 13 3.62 8.71 2.34
CA CYS A 13 3.44 8.48 0.90
C CYS A 13 2.44 9.45 0.24
N ALA A 14 1.92 10.43 0.98
CA ALA A 14 0.94 11.44 0.57
C ALA A 14 -0.42 10.91 0.07
N ARG A 15 -0.61 9.58 -0.01
CA ARG A 15 -1.90 8.97 -0.37
C ARG A 15 -2.97 9.21 0.69
N SER A 16 -4.22 9.26 0.25
CA SER A 16 -5.36 9.42 1.14
C SER A 16 -5.50 8.25 2.12
N THR A 17 -5.59 8.57 3.40
CA THR A 17 -5.89 7.66 4.50
C THR A 17 -7.12 8.11 5.26
N VAL A 18 -7.80 7.18 5.92
CA VAL A 18 -8.89 7.46 6.86
C VAL A 18 -8.64 6.77 8.19
N LEU A 19 -9.13 7.35 9.28
CA LEU A 19 -9.19 6.67 10.57
C LEU A 19 -10.40 5.74 10.55
N ALA A 20 -10.17 4.44 10.79
CA ALA A 20 -11.23 3.44 10.83
C ALA A 20 -11.30 2.75 12.19
N THR A 21 -12.51 2.64 12.74
CA THR A 21 -12.83 1.78 13.88
C THR A 21 -13.13 0.36 13.37
N LEU A 22 -12.22 -0.56 13.71
CA LEU A 22 -12.35 -2.01 13.58
C LEU A 22 -12.84 -2.60 14.90
N ARG A 23 -13.22 -3.88 14.92
CA ARG A 23 -13.84 -4.57 16.07
C ARG A 23 -13.19 -4.30 17.43
N TRP A 24 -11.85 -4.18 17.48
CA TRP A 24 -11.09 -4.05 18.73
C TRP A 24 -10.07 -2.91 18.71
N ARG A 25 -10.00 -2.12 17.62
CA ARG A 25 -8.98 -1.09 17.49
C ARG A 25 -9.37 0.00 16.50
N ARG A 26 -8.79 1.17 16.69
CA ARG A 26 -8.81 2.27 15.72
C ARG A 26 -7.45 2.35 15.05
N GLN A 27 -7.42 2.46 13.73
CA GLN A 27 -6.17 2.62 13.00
C GLN A 27 -6.38 3.43 11.72
N TRP A 28 -5.34 4.13 11.30
CA TRP A 28 -5.28 4.74 9.98
C TRP A 28 -5.08 3.67 8.91
N VAL A 29 -5.83 3.79 7.81
CA VAL A 29 -5.76 2.87 6.67
C VAL A 29 -5.82 3.65 5.37
N HIS A 30 -5.12 3.16 4.35
CA HIS A 30 -5.12 3.76 3.02
C HIS A 30 -6.45 3.49 2.32
N VAL A 31 -7.01 4.52 1.70
CA VAL A 31 -8.24 4.40 0.92
C VAL A 31 -7.97 3.48 -0.29
N GLY A 32 -8.93 2.62 -0.62
CA GLY A 32 -8.83 1.64 -1.70
C GLY A 32 -8.24 0.29 -1.27
N THR A 33 -7.13 0.30 -0.51
CA THR A 33 -6.46 -0.95 -0.07
C THR A 33 -6.87 -1.39 1.34
N TRP A 34 -7.35 -0.46 2.15
CA TRP A 34 -7.67 -0.66 3.57
C TRP A 34 -6.50 -1.19 4.42
N ARG A 35 -5.27 -1.03 3.91
CA ARG A 35 -4.04 -1.44 4.60
C ARG A 35 -3.48 -0.31 5.47
N PRO A 36 -2.97 -0.62 6.67
CA PRO A 36 -2.37 0.39 7.53
C PRO A 36 -0.98 0.83 7.04
N GLU A 37 -0.23 -0.07 6.40
CA GLU A 37 1.06 0.30 5.82
C GLU A 37 0.90 0.97 4.46
N CYS A 38 1.86 1.84 4.15
CA CYS A 38 2.06 2.27 2.77
C CYS A 38 2.34 1.01 1.94
N GLU A 39 1.81 0.95 0.72
CA GLU A 39 2.33 -0.03 -0.23
C GLU A 39 3.83 0.22 -0.33
N ARG A 40 4.64 -0.76 0.11
CA ARG A 40 6.03 -0.83 -0.35
C ARG A 40 5.92 -0.70 -1.86
N ALA A 41 6.57 0.30 -2.44
CA ALA A 41 6.65 0.43 -3.89
C ALA A 41 6.92 -0.97 -4.41
N ALA A 42 6.00 -1.51 -5.23
CA ALA A 42 6.20 -2.80 -5.84
C ALA A 42 7.60 -2.72 -6.43
N ALA A 43 8.50 -3.62 -6.00
CA ALA A 43 9.84 -3.68 -6.56
C ALA A 43 9.65 -3.61 -8.08
N PRO A 44 10.38 -2.73 -8.80
CA PRO A 44 10.19 -2.58 -10.24
C PRO A 44 10.18 -3.98 -10.81
N ALA A 45 9.08 -4.34 -11.48
CA ALA A 45 8.94 -5.63 -12.10
C ALA A 45 10.12 -5.75 -13.05
N VAL A 46 11.17 -6.47 -12.65
CA VAL A 46 12.29 -6.77 -13.52
C VAL A 46 11.64 -7.63 -14.60
N PRO A 47 11.48 -7.14 -15.85
CA PRO A 47 11.07 -8.04 -16.91
C PRO A 47 12.27 -8.99 -17.02
N GLY A 48 12.09 -10.24 -16.60
CA GLY A 48 13.06 -11.31 -16.78
C GLY A 48 13.20 -11.58 -18.28
N GLY A 49 13.83 -10.65 -18.98
CA GLY A 49 14.20 -10.75 -20.38
C GLY A 49 15.61 -11.29 -20.47
N ALA A 50 15.74 -12.33 -21.30
CA ALA A 50 16.96 -12.93 -21.82
C ALA A 50 17.81 -13.75 -20.83
N LEU A 51 17.43 -15.03 -20.68
CA LEU A 51 18.44 -16.08 -20.65
C LEU A 51 19.17 -16.04 -22.00
N ALA A 52 20.27 -15.29 -22.04
CA ALA A 52 21.23 -15.36 -23.13
C ALA A 52 21.77 -16.79 -23.20
N GLY A 53 21.65 -17.40 -24.38
CA GLY A 53 22.25 -18.69 -24.66
C GLY A 53 23.75 -18.66 -24.40
N ALA A 54 24.23 -19.66 -23.67
CA ALA A 54 25.63 -20.02 -23.64
C ALA A 54 25.79 -21.33 -24.40
N HIS A 55 26.28 -21.20 -25.63
CA HIS A 55 26.97 -22.27 -26.34
C HIS A 55 28.18 -22.71 -25.49
N ARG A 56 28.29 -23.99 -25.14
CA ARG A 56 29.36 -24.89 -25.63
C ARG A 56 29.13 -26.33 -25.19
#